data_AF-A0A6G1SI86-F1
#
_entry.id   AF-A0A6G1SI86-F1
#
_cell.length_a   1.000
_cell.length_b   1.000
_cell.length_c   1.000
_cell.angle_alpha   90.00
_cell.angle_beta   90.00
_cell.angle_gamma   90.00
#
_symmetry.space_group_name_H-M   'P 1'
#
loop_
_entity.id
_entity.type
_entity.pdbx_description
1 polymer ?
#
loop_
_entity_poly.entity_id
_entity_poly.type
_entity_poly.pdbx_seq_one_letter_code
_entity_poly.pdbx_strand_id
1 'polypeptide(L)'
;CLSQQQQQQQQQQVRPAQRATEVSLQQARTIAFNQNGELFIGEEDASQSTGRVLQVSPEDDTISLYAGQPNIDAAGSQPIAESHQQQQQQQQQSDPQVLGTTKQRSSNALHPMGQATRASEHKFSSIAAIAIDQQGNLLVADRLQLRLLSIEPDLPQMNAAGEYEIQSPDQPDELLIFNRHGLHVATRELTTSVGLMGPGQLTGASAQRNSNSKYTFAYNVNTSYGQLASVSYANGNKISIYRDGPHHSVKMIETASGGQCKLDISRNGQVHSIATISPNSSKTSMVYHSDGGLLKQSRDQATGEQFDFSYDEFGRATAIQHSSPRLPAQVECRLNQLDTSSYASSMNGFIRQQCASLIVAE
;
A
#
# COMPACT_ATOMS: atom_id res chain seq x y z
N CYS A 1 -27.64 -5.78 9.64
CA CYS A 1 -27.00 -5.56 10.95
C CYS A 1 -25.96 -6.61 11.35
N LEU A 2 -25.94 -7.83 10.77
CA LEU A 2 -24.89 -8.83 11.06
C LEU A 2 -23.69 -8.80 10.09
N SER A 3 -23.74 -8.01 9.01
CA SER A 3 -22.64 -7.87 8.05
C SER A 3 -21.69 -6.69 8.32
N GLN A 4 -22.06 -5.75 9.19
CA GLN A 4 -21.18 -4.64 9.60
C GLN A 4 -20.21 -5.03 10.73
N GLN A 5 -20.49 -6.10 11.48
CA GLN A 5 -19.60 -6.56 12.55
C GLN A 5 -18.42 -7.41 12.06
N GLN A 6 -18.48 -7.98 10.84
CA GLN A 6 -17.37 -8.77 10.29
C GLN A 6 -16.31 -7.94 9.54
N GLN A 7 -16.63 -6.70 9.11
CA GLN A 7 -15.67 -5.80 8.46
C GLN A 7 -14.81 -4.98 9.45
N GLN A 8 -15.11 -4.99 10.74
CA GLN A 8 -14.28 -4.32 11.77
C GLN A 8 -13.15 -5.18 12.34
N GLN A 9 -13.04 -6.47 11.98
CA GLN A 9 -12.05 -7.39 12.57
C GLN A 9 -10.72 -7.51 11.82
N GLN A 10 -10.49 -6.77 10.72
CA GLN A 10 -9.18 -6.76 10.03
C GLN A 10 -8.38 -5.45 10.16
N GLN A 11 -8.82 -4.52 11.00
CA GLN A 11 -7.89 -3.53 11.53
C GLN A 11 -7.13 -4.20 12.68
N GLN A 12 -5.95 -4.77 12.38
CA GLN A 12 -4.95 -4.99 13.43
C GLN A 12 -4.82 -3.65 14.17
N GLN A 13 -5.29 -3.60 15.41
CA GLN A 13 -5.01 -2.48 16.31
C GLN A 13 -3.49 -2.41 16.45
N VAL A 14 -2.86 -1.58 15.63
CA VAL A 14 -1.50 -1.11 15.86
C VAL A 14 -1.58 -0.40 17.20
N ARG A 15 -0.99 -1.00 18.24
CA ARG A 15 -0.89 -0.35 19.55
C ARG A 15 -0.26 1.03 19.32
N PRO A 16 -0.80 2.12 19.89
CA PRO A 16 -0.21 3.44 19.72
C PRO A 16 1.26 3.38 20.14
N ALA A 17 2.13 3.93 19.31
CA ALA A 17 3.57 3.94 19.54
C ALA A 17 3.85 4.59 20.91
N GLN A 18 4.52 3.87 21.80
CA GLN A 18 4.80 4.31 23.16
C GLN A 18 6.15 5.01 23.18
N ARG A 19 6.34 6.03 24.02
CA ARG A 19 7.68 6.63 24.19
C ARG A 19 8.63 5.57 24.73
N ALA A 20 9.81 5.45 24.13
CA ALA A 20 10.81 4.45 24.51
C ALA A 20 11.21 4.54 25.99
N THR A 21 11.23 5.76 26.55
CA THR A 21 11.55 6.02 27.97
C THR A 21 10.48 5.55 28.96
N GLU A 22 9.27 5.25 28.48
CA GLU A 22 8.12 4.85 29.31
C GLU A 22 7.88 3.34 29.27
N VAL A 23 8.63 2.61 28.44
CA VAL A 23 8.46 1.16 28.26
C VAL A 23 9.54 0.39 29.04
N SER A 24 9.09 -0.56 29.85
CA SER A 24 9.99 -1.49 30.53
C SER A 24 10.31 -2.68 29.62
N LEU A 25 11.60 -2.91 29.40
CA LEU A 25 12.09 -4.12 28.76
C LEU A 25 12.03 -5.29 29.77
N GLN A 26 11.66 -6.49 29.31
CA GLN A 26 11.66 -7.71 30.11
C GLN A 26 13.09 -8.23 30.27
N GLN A 27 13.63 -8.95 29.27
CA GLN A 27 15.02 -9.42 29.28
C GLN A 27 15.74 -9.02 27.99
N ALA A 28 16.24 -7.80 27.95
CA ALA A 28 17.09 -7.33 26.86
C ALA A 28 18.38 -8.19 26.79
N ARG A 29 18.70 -8.71 25.61
CA ARG A 29 19.84 -9.59 25.35
C ARG A 29 20.91 -8.93 24.48
N THR A 30 20.47 -8.19 23.47
CA THR A 30 21.34 -7.70 22.41
C THR A 30 20.75 -6.44 21.80
N ILE A 31 21.60 -5.60 21.22
CA ILE A 31 21.20 -4.37 20.55
C ILE A 31 21.99 -4.19 19.25
N ALA A 32 21.41 -3.47 18.30
CA ALA A 32 22.11 -3.01 17.10
C ALA A 32 21.56 -1.64 16.67
N PHE A 33 22.41 -0.84 16.03
CA PHE A 33 22.00 0.41 15.39
C PHE A 33 22.13 0.26 13.88
N ASN A 34 21.22 0.87 13.14
CA ASN A 34 21.42 1.06 11.71
C ASN A 34 22.02 2.45 11.40
N GLN A 35 22.33 2.66 10.12
CA GLN A 35 22.90 3.91 9.63
C GLN A 35 21.99 5.15 9.77
N ASN A 36 20.67 4.93 9.94
CA ASN A 36 19.69 5.98 10.15
C ASN A 36 19.55 6.39 11.62
N GLY A 37 20.26 5.70 12.54
CA GLY A 37 20.20 5.95 13.97
C GLY A 37 19.07 5.21 14.68
N GLU A 38 18.35 4.32 14.01
CA GLU A 38 17.34 3.47 14.63
C GLU A 38 18.01 2.40 15.50
N LEU A 39 17.45 2.18 16.68
CA LEU A 39 17.93 1.19 17.65
C LEU A 39 17.04 -0.04 17.63
N PHE A 40 17.64 -1.21 17.40
CA PHE A 40 17.00 -2.51 17.51
C PHE A 40 17.42 -3.18 18.82
N ILE A 41 16.44 -3.76 19.53
CA ILE A 41 16.64 -4.43 20.82
C ILE A 41 16.09 -5.86 20.70
N GLY A 42 16.97 -6.85 20.81
CA GLY A 42 16.59 -8.26 20.95
C GLY A 42 16.30 -8.58 22.41
N GLU A 43 15.10 -9.07 22.68
CA GLU A 43 14.57 -9.33 24.01
C GLU A 43 14.02 -10.76 24.09
N GLU A 44 14.10 -11.39 25.26
CA GLU A 44 13.46 -12.67 25.54
C GLU A 44 12.34 -12.51 26.57
N ASP A 45 11.20 -13.13 26.31
CA ASP A 45 10.16 -13.34 27.31
C ASP A 45 10.46 -14.61 28.10
N ALA A 46 10.92 -14.43 29.33
CA ALA A 46 11.26 -15.52 30.24
C ALA A 46 10.06 -16.40 30.60
N SER A 47 8.83 -15.88 30.50
CA SER A 47 7.62 -16.62 30.84
C SER A 47 7.18 -17.57 29.72
N GLN A 48 7.43 -17.21 28.46
CA GLN A 48 6.97 -17.96 27.29
C GLN A 48 8.10 -18.62 26.49
N SER A 49 9.36 -18.36 26.85
CA SER A 49 10.54 -18.83 26.11
C SER A 49 10.49 -18.42 24.64
N THR A 50 10.08 -17.17 24.37
CA THR A 50 10.02 -16.59 23.03
C THR A 50 10.86 -15.33 22.94
N GLY A 51 11.55 -15.15 21.81
CA GLY A 51 12.27 -13.92 21.50
C GLY A 51 11.44 -12.93 20.70
N ARG A 52 11.73 -11.64 20.85
CA ARG A 52 11.21 -10.56 19.99
C ARG A 52 12.28 -9.49 19.75
N VAL A 53 12.10 -8.72 18.68
CA VAL A 53 12.89 -7.54 18.37
C VAL A 53 12.00 -6.31 18.45
N LEU A 54 12.44 -5.33 19.22
CA LEU A 54 11.84 -4.00 19.28
C LEU A 54 12.68 -3.01 18.47
N GLN A 55 12.03 -2.00 17.88
CA GLN A 55 12.68 -0.88 17.20
C GLN A 55 12.34 0.41 17.94
N VAL A 56 13.35 1.25 18.16
CA VAL A 56 13.22 2.61 18.66
C VAL A 56 13.56 3.57 17.53
N SER A 57 12.60 4.43 17.19
CA SER A 57 12.75 5.46 16.16
C SER A 57 13.39 6.72 16.75
N PRO A 58 14.44 7.27 16.12
CA PRO A 58 15.10 8.49 16.58
C PRO A 58 14.30 9.76 16.25
N GLU A 59 13.31 9.68 15.36
CA GLU A 59 12.54 10.85 14.92
C GLU A 59 11.44 11.23 15.91
N ASP A 60 10.82 10.24 16.55
CA ASP A 60 9.66 10.43 17.41
C ASP A 60 9.85 9.87 18.84
N ASP A 61 11.05 9.35 19.16
CA ASP A 61 11.39 8.70 20.43
C ASP A 61 10.44 7.55 20.81
N THR A 62 9.82 6.90 19.82
CA THR A 62 8.87 5.82 20.09
C THR A 62 9.50 4.44 19.97
N ILE A 63 8.97 3.48 20.74
CA ILE A 63 9.33 2.07 20.67
C ILE A 63 8.15 1.24 20.14
N SER A 64 8.45 0.32 19.22
CA SER A 64 7.46 -0.56 18.61
C SER A 64 8.01 -1.97 18.39
N LEU A 65 7.11 -2.93 18.17
CA LEU A 65 7.48 -4.30 17.83
C LEU A 65 7.93 -4.34 16.36
N TYR A 66 9.18 -4.75 16.14
CA TYR A 66 9.74 -4.93 14.79
C TYR A 66 9.58 -6.36 14.29
N ALA A 67 9.89 -7.34 15.14
CA ALA A 67 9.78 -8.76 14.81
C ALA A 67 9.48 -9.59 16.05
N GLY A 68 8.88 -10.78 15.86
CA GLY A 68 8.50 -11.67 16.94
C GLY A 68 7.00 -11.62 17.21
N GLN A 69 6.36 -12.79 17.31
CA GLN A 69 4.94 -12.89 17.61
C GLN A 69 4.61 -12.30 19.00
N PRO A 70 3.74 -11.28 19.11
CA PRO A 70 3.34 -10.72 20.39
C PRO A 70 2.37 -11.67 21.12
N ASN A 71 2.50 -11.73 22.45
CA ASN A 71 1.54 -12.43 23.31
C ASN A 71 0.18 -11.71 23.28
N ILE A 72 -0.90 -12.41 22.92
CA ILE A 72 -2.27 -11.88 22.86
C ILE A 72 -2.98 -11.99 24.22
N ASP A 73 -2.39 -12.66 25.22
CA ASP A 73 -3.11 -13.01 26.46
C ASP A 73 -3.00 -11.98 27.61
N ALA A 74 -2.49 -10.76 27.37
CA ALA A 74 -2.25 -9.77 28.43
C ALA A 74 -3.24 -8.57 28.47
N ALA A 75 -4.34 -8.60 27.71
CA ALA A 75 -5.42 -7.61 27.85
C ALA A 75 -6.79 -8.30 27.66
N GLY A 76 -7.59 -8.30 28.71
CA GLY A 76 -8.72 -9.21 28.89
C GLY A 76 -9.80 -9.19 27.81
N SER A 77 -10.29 -10.39 27.48
CA SER A 77 -11.67 -10.69 27.07
C SER A 77 -11.90 -12.21 27.18
N GLN A 78 -13.10 -12.59 27.60
CA GLN A 78 -13.49 -13.92 28.07
C GLN A 78 -13.42 -15.05 27.02
N PRO A 79 -13.30 -16.32 27.45
CA PRO A 79 -13.31 -17.47 26.54
C PRO A 79 -14.69 -17.63 25.91
N ILE A 80 -14.75 -17.56 24.58
CA ILE A 80 -15.90 -18.07 23.83
C ILE A 80 -15.76 -19.59 23.78
N ALA A 81 -16.74 -20.26 24.35
CA ALA A 81 -16.87 -21.70 24.40
C ALA A 81 -16.97 -22.31 22.99
N GLU A 82 -16.08 -23.24 22.68
CA GLU A 82 -16.31 -24.20 21.59
C GLU A 82 -17.12 -25.38 22.13
N SER A 83 -18.41 -25.39 21.81
CA SER A 83 -19.32 -26.49 22.06
C SER A 83 -19.03 -27.67 21.13
N HIS A 84 -18.73 -28.82 21.72
CA HIS A 84 -18.77 -30.12 21.06
C HIS A 84 -20.21 -30.65 20.96
N GLN A 85 -20.58 -31.22 19.80
CA GLN A 85 -21.49 -32.38 19.61
C GLN A 85 -21.40 -32.81 18.13
N GLN A 86 -20.69 -33.89 17.79
CA GLN A 86 -21.08 -35.32 17.72
C GLN A 86 -22.00 -35.73 16.57
N GLN A 87 -21.50 -36.64 15.70
CA GLN A 87 -22.08 -37.89 15.12
C GLN A 87 -21.19 -38.30 13.91
N GLN A 88 -20.80 -39.55 13.58
CA GLN A 88 -20.97 -40.92 14.09
C GLN A 88 -19.89 -41.85 13.47
N GLN A 89 -19.32 -42.72 14.32
CA GLN A 89 -18.94 -44.15 14.21
C GLN A 89 -18.62 -44.88 12.87
N GLN A 90 -17.47 -45.60 12.87
CA GLN A 90 -17.27 -47.07 12.67
C GLN A 90 -15.75 -47.42 12.71
N GLN A 91 -15.19 -47.98 13.80
CA GLN A 91 -14.97 -49.40 14.19
C GLN A 91 -14.03 -50.26 13.31
N GLN A 92 -12.85 -50.64 13.86
CA GLN A 92 -12.20 -51.98 13.94
C GLN A 92 -10.70 -51.80 14.35
N GLN A 93 -10.20 -52.05 15.57
CA GLN A 93 -9.97 -53.27 16.39
C GLN A 93 -8.70 -54.10 16.04
N SER A 94 -7.62 -53.96 16.85
CA SER A 94 -6.75 -55.06 17.36
C SER A 94 -5.62 -54.57 18.31
N ASP A 95 -5.56 -55.17 19.51
CA ASP A 95 -4.66 -55.01 20.68
C ASP A 95 -3.33 -55.83 20.59
N PRO A 96 -2.39 -55.90 21.59
CA PRO A 96 -2.02 -54.95 22.66
C PRO A 96 -0.49 -54.83 23.02
N GLN A 97 -0.17 -53.84 23.89
CA GLN A 97 0.95 -53.71 24.86
C GLN A 97 2.40 -53.37 24.43
N VAL A 98 2.92 -52.20 24.88
CA VAL A 98 4.04 -52.05 25.86
C VAL A 98 3.98 -50.63 26.50
N LEU A 99 4.17 -50.61 27.82
CA LEU A 99 4.16 -49.49 28.77
C LEU A 99 5.29 -48.47 28.53
N GLY A 100 4.98 -47.16 28.54
CA GLY A 100 5.98 -46.09 28.56
C GLY A 100 5.38 -44.69 28.64
N THR A 101 5.51 -44.05 29.80
CA THR A 101 5.09 -42.67 30.07
C THR A 101 5.86 -41.67 29.19
N THR A 102 5.18 -40.82 28.40
CA THR A 102 5.76 -39.53 27.99
C THR A 102 4.67 -38.52 27.68
N LYS A 103 4.72 -37.37 28.38
CA LYS A 103 4.05 -36.12 28.02
C LYS A 103 4.22 -35.90 26.51
N GLN A 104 3.11 -35.73 25.78
CA GLN A 104 3.16 -35.33 24.38
C GLN A 104 3.78 -33.94 24.29
N ARG A 105 5.09 -33.96 24.05
CA ARG A 105 5.91 -32.87 23.55
C ARG A 105 5.25 -32.43 22.25
N SER A 106 4.68 -31.22 22.20
CA SER A 106 4.25 -30.65 20.94
C SER A 106 5.45 -30.68 20.01
N SER A 107 5.29 -31.39 18.91
CA SER A 107 6.30 -31.51 17.88
C SER A 107 6.52 -30.13 17.28
N ASN A 108 7.58 -29.44 17.71
CA ASN A 108 8.29 -28.48 16.87
C ASN A 108 8.87 -29.27 15.70
N ALA A 109 8.02 -29.61 14.73
CA ALA A 109 8.48 -29.98 13.42
C ALA A 109 9.26 -28.76 12.90
N LEU A 110 10.52 -28.96 12.57
CA LEU A 110 11.25 -28.00 11.75
C LEU A 110 10.37 -27.74 10.52
N HIS A 111 9.79 -26.54 10.42
CA HIS A 111 9.27 -26.09 9.15
C HIS A 111 10.42 -26.19 8.14
N PRO A 112 10.20 -26.78 6.96
CA PRO A 112 11.23 -26.80 5.93
C PRO A 112 11.72 -25.36 5.71
N MET A 113 13.05 -25.17 5.69
CA MET A 113 13.64 -23.93 5.18
C MET A 113 13.02 -23.67 3.81
N GLY A 114 12.19 -22.64 3.66
CA GLY A 114 11.60 -22.36 2.35
C GLY A 114 10.40 -21.44 2.25
N GLN A 115 9.80 -20.97 3.35
CA GLN A 115 8.76 -19.95 3.26
C GLN A 115 9.10 -18.76 4.16
N ALA A 116 9.25 -17.60 3.54
CA ALA A 116 9.33 -16.33 4.24
C ALA A 116 8.01 -16.09 4.99
N THR A 117 8.12 -15.60 6.23
CA THR A 117 6.99 -15.25 7.08
C THR A 117 7.09 -13.78 7.44
N ARG A 118 5.97 -13.11 7.69
CA ARG A 118 6.01 -11.74 8.25
C ARG A 118 6.80 -11.73 9.54
N ALA A 119 7.68 -10.74 9.69
CA ALA A 119 8.58 -10.65 10.84
C ALA A 119 7.82 -10.61 12.18
N SER A 120 6.67 -9.94 12.22
CA SER A 120 5.77 -9.83 13.38
C SER A 120 5.02 -11.13 13.72
N GLU A 121 4.96 -12.10 12.81
CA GLU A 121 4.29 -13.39 13.01
C GLU A 121 5.31 -14.50 13.32
N HIS A 122 6.60 -14.21 13.15
CA HIS A 122 7.66 -15.19 13.37
C HIS A 122 7.86 -15.47 14.86
N LYS A 123 7.96 -16.75 15.24
CA LYS A 123 8.24 -17.14 16.62
C LYS A 123 9.72 -17.48 16.80
N PHE A 124 10.49 -16.54 17.35
CA PHE A 124 11.87 -16.79 17.77
C PHE A 124 11.90 -17.63 19.04
N SER A 125 12.79 -18.62 19.10
CA SER A 125 12.94 -19.49 20.27
C SER A 125 13.91 -18.93 21.31
N SER A 126 15.02 -18.32 20.88
CA SER A 126 15.96 -17.63 21.78
C SER A 126 16.88 -16.72 20.97
N ILE A 127 16.77 -15.40 21.11
CA ILE A 127 17.60 -14.44 20.39
C ILE A 127 18.95 -14.32 21.10
N ALA A 128 20.01 -14.83 20.50
CA ALA A 128 21.37 -14.72 21.05
C ALA A 128 22.10 -13.44 20.63
N ALA A 129 21.90 -13.01 19.39
CA ALA A 129 22.56 -11.83 18.83
C ALA A 129 21.73 -11.26 17.67
N ILE A 130 21.85 -9.96 17.46
CA ILE A 130 21.35 -9.28 16.27
C ILE A 130 22.46 -8.44 15.65
N ALA A 131 22.39 -8.21 14.33
CA ALA A 131 23.29 -7.33 13.60
C ALA A 131 22.58 -6.73 12.39
N ILE A 132 23.03 -5.56 11.93
CA ILE A 132 22.57 -4.97 10.68
C ILE A 132 23.62 -5.28 9.61
N ASP A 133 23.19 -5.77 8.45
CA ASP A 133 24.09 -6.00 7.31
C ASP A 133 24.38 -4.70 6.53
N GLN A 134 25.18 -4.80 5.46
CA GLN A 134 25.53 -3.62 4.64
C GLN A 134 24.34 -3.09 3.82
N GLN A 135 23.31 -3.92 3.64
CA GLN A 135 22.09 -3.61 2.91
C GLN A 135 21.02 -2.99 3.83
N GLY A 136 21.24 -3.00 5.15
CA GLY A 136 20.31 -2.48 6.15
C GLY A 136 19.34 -3.53 6.69
N ASN A 137 19.47 -4.81 6.32
CA ASN A 137 18.62 -5.87 6.84
C ASN A 137 19.05 -6.28 8.25
N LEU A 138 18.09 -6.67 9.08
CA LEU A 138 18.34 -7.13 10.43
C LEU A 138 18.57 -8.65 10.44
N LEU A 139 19.79 -9.06 10.79
CA LEU A 139 20.16 -10.45 11.01
C LEU A 139 19.87 -10.84 12.46
N VAL A 140 19.19 -11.97 12.68
CA VAL A 140 18.83 -12.50 13.99
C VAL A 140 19.36 -13.92 14.15
N ALA A 141 20.19 -14.14 15.18
CA ALA A 141 20.68 -15.45 15.54
C ALA A 141 19.73 -16.14 16.54
N ASP A 142 18.96 -17.12 16.07
CA ASP A 142 18.08 -17.94 16.91
C ASP A 142 18.85 -19.16 17.44
N ARG A 143 19.23 -19.09 18.72
CA ARG A 143 20.12 -20.04 19.37
C ARG A 143 19.52 -21.42 19.52
N LEU A 144 18.24 -21.52 19.89
CA LEU A 144 17.62 -22.83 20.16
C LEU A 144 17.22 -23.55 18.88
N GLN A 145 17.05 -22.81 17.80
CA GLN A 145 16.79 -23.38 16.48
C GLN A 145 18.04 -23.49 15.60
N LEU A 146 19.21 -23.07 16.11
CA LEU A 146 20.51 -23.15 15.43
C LEU A 146 20.48 -22.53 14.02
N ARG A 147 19.83 -21.37 13.86
CA ARG A 147 19.68 -20.71 12.56
C ARG A 147 19.93 -19.20 12.65
N LEU A 148 20.37 -18.64 11.53
CA LEU A 148 20.44 -17.20 11.29
C LEU A 148 19.30 -16.82 10.35
N LEU A 149 18.54 -15.79 10.70
CA LEU A 149 17.43 -15.27 9.91
C LEU A 149 17.74 -13.86 9.47
N SER A 150 17.41 -13.52 8.23
CA SER A 150 17.40 -12.14 7.71
C SER A 150 15.98 -11.62 7.74
N ILE A 151 15.77 -10.44 8.32
CA ILE A 151 14.52 -9.70 8.22
C ILE A 151 14.73 -8.64 7.15
N GLU A 152 14.00 -8.79 6.06
CA GLU A 152 14.12 -7.98 4.85
C GLU A 152 12.82 -7.22 4.59
N PRO A 153 12.88 -6.03 3.97
CA PRO A 153 11.70 -5.34 3.50
C PRO A 153 10.91 -6.21 2.52
N ASP A 154 9.58 -6.26 2.68
CA ASP A 154 8.68 -6.95 1.75
C ASP A 154 8.52 -6.10 0.49
N LEU A 155 9.50 -6.21 -0.41
CA LEU A 155 9.52 -5.52 -1.69
C LEU A 155 9.00 -6.45 -2.80
N PRO A 156 8.17 -5.92 -3.72
CA PRO A 156 7.74 -6.66 -4.90
C PRO A 156 8.94 -7.25 -5.65
N GLN A 157 8.88 -8.54 -5.92
CA GLN A 157 9.91 -9.23 -6.69
C GLN A 157 9.56 -9.22 -8.17
N MET A 158 10.59 -9.13 -9.01
CA MET A 158 10.40 -9.17 -10.46
C MET A 158 9.99 -10.59 -10.89
N ASN A 159 8.90 -10.71 -11.64
CA ASN A 159 8.42 -11.98 -12.15
C ASN A 159 9.25 -12.44 -13.37
N ALA A 160 8.97 -13.64 -13.90
CA ALA A 160 9.66 -14.21 -15.06
C ALA A 160 9.52 -13.39 -16.36
N ALA A 161 8.54 -12.48 -16.44
CA ALA A 161 8.36 -11.57 -17.56
C ALA A 161 9.16 -10.25 -17.40
N GLY A 162 9.85 -10.05 -16.28
CA GLY A 162 10.54 -8.80 -16.00
C GLY A 162 9.60 -7.70 -15.48
N GLU A 163 8.49 -8.08 -14.87
CA GLU A 163 7.45 -7.16 -14.37
C GLU A 163 7.33 -7.28 -12.85
N TYR A 164 6.96 -6.17 -12.20
CA TYR A 164 6.58 -6.12 -10.79
C TYR A 164 5.06 -6.06 -10.68
N GLU A 165 4.50 -6.84 -9.77
CA GLU A 165 3.05 -6.89 -9.53
C GLU A 165 2.78 -6.41 -8.11
N ILE A 166 1.94 -5.40 -7.97
CA ILE A 166 1.62 -4.75 -6.69
C ILE A 166 0.11 -4.64 -6.58
N GLN A 167 -0.46 -5.10 -5.47
CA GLN A 167 -1.89 -4.91 -5.22
C GLN A 167 -2.17 -3.42 -4.96
N SER A 168 -3.22 -2.89 -5.56
CA SER A 168 -3.60 -1.49 -5.38
C SER A 168 -3.97 -1.22 -3.91
N PRO A 169 -3.40 -0.17 -3.28
CA PRO A 169 -3.70 0.16 -1.89
C PRO A 169 -5.14 0.68 -1.72
N ASP A 170 -5.68 1.32 -2.75
CA ASP A 170 -7.02 1.93 -2.72
C ASP A 170 -8.10 0.95 -3.17
N GLN A 171 -7.76 -0.01 -4.04
CA GLN A 171 -8.69 -0.98 -4.62
C GLN A 171 -8.13 -2.40 -4.46
N PRO A 172 -8.55 -3.14 -3.42
CA PRO A 172 -8.00 -4.47 -3.13
C PRO A 172 -8.22 -5.50 -4.26
N ASP A 173 -9.19 -5.26 -5.13
CA ASP A 173 -9.50 -6.04 -6.32
C ASP A 173 -8.72 -5.59 -7.57
N GLU A 174 -7.73 -4.70 -7.45
CA GLU A 174 -6.87 -4.29 -8.54
C GLU A 174 -5.40 -4.66 -8.32
N LEU A 175 -4.75 -5.10 -9.40
CA LEU A 175 -3.33 -5.41 -9.46
C LEU A 175 -2.64 -4.46 -10.45
N LEU A 176 -1.68 -3.70 -9.95
CA LEU A 176 -0.85 -2.76 -10.70
C LEU A 176 0.40 -3.49 -11.20
N ILE A 177 0.66 -3.39 -12.50
CA ILE A 177 1.78 -4.07 -13.18
C ILE A 177 2.79 -3.03 -13.65
N PHE A 178 4.02 -3.11 -13.17
CA PHE A 178 5.12 -2.23 -13.57
C PHE A 178 6.16 -3.02 -14.35
N ASN A 179 6.78 -2.42 -15.37
CA ASN A 179 7.91 -3.05 -16.05
C ASN A 179 9.20 -2.98 -15.21
N ARG A 180 10.27 -3.60 -15.68
CA ARG A 180 11.61 -3.55 -15.09
C ARG A 180 12.21 -2.16 -14.86
N HIS A 181 11.63 -1.11 -15.44
CA HIS A 181 12.05 0.29 -15.27
C HIS A 181 11.12 1.07 -14.34
N GLY A 182 10.13 0.42 -13.72
CA GLY A 182 9.17 1.05 -12.83
C GLY A 182 8.03 1.81 -13.53
N LEU A 183 7.83 1.65 -14.85
CA LEU A 183 6.69 2.25 -15.55
C LEU A 183 5.45 1.36 -15.41
N HIS A 184 4.31 1.95 -15.03
CA HIS A 184 3.03 1.26 -14.89
C HIS A 184 2.50 0.87 -16.28
N VAL A 185 2.50 -0.42 -16.61
CA VAL A 185 2.11 -0.92 -17.95
C VAL A 185 0.69 -1.46 -18.02
N ALA A 186 0.13 -1.93 -16.91
CA ALA A 186 -1.27 -2.40 -16.88
C ALA A 186 -1.87 -2.37 -15.47
N THR A 187 -3.18 -2.18 -15.41
CA THR A 187 -4.01 -2.47 -14.23
C THR A 187 -4.91 -3.65 -14.56
N ARG A 188 -4.92 -4.68 -13.71
CA ARG A 188 -5.73 -5.89 -13.87
C ARG A 188 -6.73 -6.02 -12.73
N GLU A 189 -7.88 -6.62 -13.01
CA GLU A 189 -8.83 -7.00 -11.97
C GLU A 189 -8.39 -8.33 -11.35
N LEU A 190 -8.30 -8.37 -10.02
CA LEU A 190 -8.08 -9.58 -9.25
C LEU A 190 -9.41 -10.34 -9.15
N THR A 191 -9.71 -11.17 -10.15
CA THR A 191 -10.82 -12.13 -10.00
C THR A 191 -10.51 -13.06 -8.83
N THR A 192 -11.46 -13.18 -7.90
CA THR A 192 -11.37 -13.83 -6.57
C THR A 192 -10.98 -15.32 -6.58
N SER A 193 -10.63 -15.92 -7.73
CA SER A 193 -10.07 -17.27 -7.80
C SER A 193 -8.68 -17.41 -7.18
N VAL A 194 -8.06 -16.31 -6.73
CA VAL A 194 -6.81 -16.29 -5.96
C VAL A 194 -7.05 -16.22 -4.44
N GLY A 195 -8.31 -16.13 -3.98
CA GLY A 195 -8.69 -16.07 -2.56
C GLY A 195 -8.44 -17.34 -1.74
N LEU A 196 -7.77 -18.35 -2.29
CA LEU A 196 -7.36 -19.58 -1.59
C LEU A 196 -5.84 -19.77 -1.53
N MET A 197 -5.05 -18.72 -1.79
CA MET A 197 -3.60 -18.77 -1.65
C MET A 197 -3.19 -17.73 -0.60
N GLY A 198 -2.53 -18.20 0.47
CA GLY A 198 -2.16 -17.38 1.62
C GLY A 198 -1.24 -16.20 1.29
N PRO A 199 -1.06 -15.26 2.23
CA PRO A 199 -0.19 -14.11 2.04
C PRO A 199 1.24 -14.58 1.73
N GLY A 200 1.78 -14.17 0.58
CA GLY A 200 3.16 -14.48 0.18
C GLY A 200 3.33 -15.45 -1.00
N GLN A 201 2.25 -15.94 -1.63
CA GLN A 201 2.36 -16.69 -2.90
C GLN A 201 1.53 -16.07 -4.03
N LEU A 202 2.13 -15.08 -4.71
CA LEU A 202 1.75 -14.68 -6.07
C LEU A 202 2.58 -15.49 -7.08
N THR A 203 2.53 -16.82 -7.00
CA THR A 203 3.20 -17.69 -7.97
C THR A 203 2.15 -18.53 -8.68
N GLY A 204 1.60 -18.04 -9.80
CA GLY A 204 0.85 -18.93 -10.68
C GLY A 204 -0.22 -18.36 -11.60
N ALA A 205 -0.48 -17.05 -11.67
CA ALA A 205 -1.43 -16.51 -12.65
C ALA A 205 -0.82 -16.34 -14.06
N SER A 206 -0.12 -17.37 -14.55
CA SER A 206 0.30 -17.45 -15.95
C SER A 206 -0.79 -18.15 -16.78
N ALA A 207 -1.95 -17.53 -16.94
CA ALA A 207 -2.93 -17.98 -17.93
C ALA A 207 -3.74 -16.77 -18.43
N GLN A 208 -3.36 -16.31 -19.63
CA GLN A 208 -3.98 -15.27 -20.45
C GLN A 208 -3.53 -13.82 -20.18
N ARG A 209 -2.35 -13.48 -20.74
CA ARG A 209 -1.64 -12.19 -20.66
C ARG A 209 -2.45 -10.93 -21.03
N ASN A 210 -3.66 -11.03 -21.58
CA ASN A 210 -4.45 -9.85 -21.98
C ASN A 210 -5.94 -9.87 -21.61
N SER A 211 -6.51 -10.97 -21.11
CA SER A 211 -7.98 -11.07 -21.05
C SER A 211 -8.59 -10.48 -19.78
N ASN A 212 -7.79 -9.91 -18.88
CA ASN A 212 -8.27 -9.31 -17.63
C ASN A 212 -7.63 -7.96 -17.28
N SER A 213 -7.03 -7.28 -18.28
CA SER A 213 -6.48 -5.93 -18.09
C SER A 213 -7.61 -4.92 -18.19
N LYS A 214 -7.91 -4.23 -17.09
CA LYS A 214 -8.85 -3.11 -17.03
C LYS A 214 -8.30 -1.91 -17.81
N TYR A 215 -7.02 -1.62 -17.59
CA TYR A 215 -6.28 -0.56 -18.26
C TYR A 215 -4.93 -1.06 -18.77
N THR A 216 -4.48 -0.53 -19.91
CA THR A 216 -3.12 -0.76 -20.44
C THR A 216 -2.51 0.56 -20.85
N PHE A 217 -1.26 0.77 -20.47
CA PHE A 217 -0.54 2.03 -20.63
C PHE A 217 0.56 1.85 -21.66
N ALA A 218 0.57 2.70 -22.69
CA ALA A 218 1.60 2.68 -23.71
C ALA A 218 2.44 3.94 -23.63
N TYR A 219 3.76 3.76 -23.72
CA TYR A 219 4.74 4.83 -23.57
C TYR A 219 5.52 5.06 -24.87
N ASN A 220 5.94 6.31 -25.09
CA ASN A 220 6.85 6.64 -26.17
C ASN A 220 8.29 6.31 -25.76
N VAL A 221 8.77 5.15 -26.24
CA VAL A 221 10.11 4.63 -25.98
C VAL A 221 11.23 5.41 -26.69
N ASN A 222 10.89 6.34 -27.59
CA ASN A 222 11.87 7.18 -28.29
C ASN A 222 12.31 8.41 -27.45
N THR A 223 11.81 8.53 -26.23
CA THR A 223 12.17 9.60 -25.30
C THR A 223 12.94 9.00 -24.13
N SER A 224 13.97 9.70 -23.64
CA SER A 224 14.83 9.24 -22.54
C SER A 224 14.09 8.96 -21.22
N TYR A 225 12.88 9.49 -21.08
CA TYR A 225 12.06 9.38 -19.86
C TYR A 225 10.85 8.45 -20.02
N GLY A 226 10.58 7.93 -21.21
CA GLY A 226 9.41 7.09 -21.47
C GLY A 226 8.10 7.82 -21.12
N GLN A 227 7.61 8.69 -22.01
CA GLN A 227 6.39 9.48 -21.74
C GLN A 227 5.10 8.70 -22.08
N LEU A 228 4.07 8.79 -21.23
CA LEU A 228 2.79 8.08 -21.44
C LEU A 228 2.09 8.60 -22.69
N ALA A 229 1.94 7.78 -23.72
CA ALA A 229 1.32 8.16 -24.99
C ALA A 229 -0.18 7.86 -25.04
N SER A 230 -0.63 6.80 -24.36
CA SER A 230 -2.04 6.44 -24.35
C SER A 230 -2.42 5.48 -23.24
N VAL A 231 -3.70 5.53 -22.86
CA VAL A 231 -4.34 4.56 -21.96
C VAL A 231 -5.44 3.84 -22.74
N SER A 232 -5.40 2.52 -22.76
CA SER A 232 -6.40 1.68 -23.40
C SER A 232 -7.25 0.95 -22.36
N TYR A 233 -8.55 0.89 -22.58
CA TYR A 233 -9.52 0.20 -21.75
C TYR A 233 -9.72 -1.23 -22.23
N ALA A 234 -10.23 -2.11 -21.36
CA ALA A 234 -10.56 -3.50 -21.70
C ALA A 234 -11.49 -3.65 -22.92
N ASN A 235 -12.41 -2.69 -23.13
CA ASN A 235 -13.35 -2.69 -24.25
C ASN A 235 -12.74 -2.19 -25.57
N GLY A 236 -11.44 -1.91 -25.62
CA GLY A 236 -10.74 -1.41 -26.80
C GLY A 236 -10.81 0.11 -26.98
N ASN A 237 -11.56 0.84 -26.14
CA ASN A 237 -11.50 2.30 -26.14
C ASN A 237 -10.10 2.77 -25.75
N LYS A 238 -9.68 3.91 -26.29
CA LYS A 238 -8.35 4.47 -26.08
C LYS A 238 -8.42 5.97 -25.81
N ILE A 239 -7.71 6.42 -24.79
CA ILE A 239 -7.34 7.82 -24.59
C ILE A 239 -5.95 8.02 -25.17
N SER A 240 -5.79 9.02 -26.03
CA SER A 240 -4.52 9.36 -26.67
C SER A 240 -4.01 10.72 -26.17
N ILE A 241 -2.71 10.80 -25.90
CA ILE A 241 -2.05 12.01 -25.41
C ILE A 241 -1.13 12.53 -26.49
N TYR A 242 -1.45 13.72 -26.99
CA TYR A 242 -0.69 14.41 -28.03
C TYR A 242 0.20 15.47 -27.40
N ARG A 243 1.48 15.41 -27.76
CA ARG A 243 2.53 16.33 -27.30
C ARG A 243 3.05 17.16 -28.46
N ASP A 244 3.50 18.38 -28.17
CA ASP A 244 4.13 19.25 -29.16
C ASP A 244 5.37 19.98 -28.61
N GLY A 245 6.12 20.58 -29.54
CA GLY A 245 7.29 21.40 -29.24
C GLY A 245 8.55 20.64 -28.85
N PRO A 246 9.67 21.36 -28.64
CA PRO A 246 10.98 20.80 -28.32
C PRO A 246 11.07 20.14 -26.92
N HIS A 247 10.08 20.37 -26.06
CA HIS A 247 10.03 19.80 -24.71
C HIS A 247 9.01 18.66 -24.59
N HIS A 248 8.35 18.27 -25.69
CA HIS A 248 7.30 17.25 -25.71
C HIS A 248 6.24 17.50 -24.61
N SER A 249 5.79 18.75 -24.45
CA SER A 249 4.72 19.09 -23.49
C SER A 249 3.38 18.57 -23.99
N VAL A 250 2.50 18.15 -23.06
CA VAL A 250 1.15 17.72 -23.42
C VAL A 250 0.36 18.92 -23.98
N LYS A 251 -0.09 18.79 -25.22
CA LYS A 251 -0.90 19.80 -25.91
C LYS A 251 -2.38 19.46 -25.85
N MET A 252 -2.69 18.18 -26.01
CA MET A 252 -4.07 17.72 -26.17
C MET A 252 -4.23 16.28 -25.71
N ILE A 253 -5.34 15.99 -25.05
CA ILE A 253 -5.78 14.65 -24.69
C ILE A 253 -7.08 14.38 -25.44
N GLU A 254 -7.17 13.25 -26.10
CA GLU A 254 -8.34 12.83 -26.88
C GLU A 254 -8.92 11.55 -26.31
N THR A 255 -10.23 11.52 -26.11
CA THR A 255 -10.97 10.33 -25.68
C THR A 255 -11.38 9.48 -26.88
N ALA A 256 -11.75 8.23 -26.63
CA ALA A 256 -12.25 7.31 -27.66
C ALA A 256 -13.50 7.82 -28.39
N SER A 257 -14.28 8.69 -27.75
CA SER A 257 -15.46 9.34 -28.33
C SER A 257 -15.13 10.56 -29.20
N GLY A 258 -13.85 10.88 -29.40
CA GLY A 258 -13.40 12.07 -30.13
C GLY A 258 -13.50 13.37 -29.32
N GLY A 259 -13.79 13.29 -28.02
CA GLY A 259 -13.74 14.44 -27.12
C GLY A 259 -12.30 14.88 -26.92
N GLN A 260 -12.02 16.16 -27.07
CA GLN A 260 -10.66 16.68 -26.97
C GLN A 260 -10.53 17.65 -25.79
N CYS A 261 -9.44 17.55 -25.06
CA CYS A 261 -9.05 18.49 -24.01
C CYS A 261 -7.71 19.09 -24.39
N LYS A 262 -7.66 20.41 -24.60
CA LYS A 262 -6.41 21.14 -24.83
C LYS A 262 -5.83 21.62 -23.51
N LEU A 263 -4.53 21.48 -23.38
CA LEU A 263 -3.77 21.93 -22.22
C LEU A 263 -2.84 23.06 -22.66
N ASP A 264 -2.74 24.07 -21.81
CA ASP A 264 -1.73 25.12 -21.90
C ASP A 264 -0.76 24.90 -20.75
N ILE A 265 0.46 24.45 -21.07
CA ILE A 265 1.48 24.06 -20.10
C ILE A 265 2.70 24.95 -20.28
N SER A 266 3.19 25.52 -19.18
CA SER A 266 4.38 26.34 -19.16
C SER A 266 5.66 25.50 -19.38
N ARG A 267 6.79 26.18 -19.64
CA ARG A 267 8.10 25.51 -19.78
C ARG A 267 8.57 24.75 -18.53
N ASN A 268 8.08 25.12 -17.34
CA ASN A 268 8.37 24.42 -16.09
C ASN A 268 7.30 23.39 -15.70
N GLY A 269 6.42 22.99 -16.63
CA GLY A 269 5.45 21.91 -16.44
C GLY A 269 4.15 22.30 -15.73
N GLN A 270 3.92 23.59 -15.48
CA GLN A 270 2.69 24.06 -14.81
C GLN A 270 1.54 24.15 -15.82
N VAL A 271 0.40 23.55 -15.50
CA VAL A 271 -0.79 23.58 -16.36
C VAL A 271 -1.56 24.88 -16.12
N HIS A 272 -1.44 25.88 -16.98
CA HIS A 272 -2.15 27.16 -16.85
C HIS A 272 -3.62 27.09 -17.24
N SER A 273 -3.98 26.23 -18.20
CA SER A 273 -5.38 25.99 -18.49
C SER A 273 -5.67 24.65 -19.10
N ILE A 274 -6.89 24.16 -18.83
CA ILE A 274 -7.47 22.97 -19.44
C ILE A 274 -8.77 23.41 -20.10
N ALA A 275 -8.90 23.13 -21.40
CA ALA A 275 -10.07 23.48 -22.18
C ALA A 275 -10.65 22.25 -22.88
N THR A 276 -11.89 21.88 -22.53
CA THR A 276 -12.62 20.81 -23.22
C THR A 276 -13.28 21.37 -24.48
N ILE A 277 -13.01 20.73 -25.61
CA ILE A 277 -13.60 21.01 -26.91
C ILE A 277 -14.81 20.09 -27.07
N SER A 278 -15.98 20.65 -26.80
CA SER A 278 -17.29 20.04 -27.02
C SER A 278 -18.28 21.15 -27.39
N PRO A 279 -19.53 20.85 -27.78
CA PRO A 279 -20.55 21.86 -28.02
C PRO A 279 -20.73 22.84 -26.85
N ASN A 280 -20.43 22.41 -25.62
CA ASN A 280 -20.38 23.25 -24.42
C ASN A 280 -18.93 23.39 -23.97
N SER A 281 -18.13 24.16 -24.74
CA SER A 281 -16.73 24.37 -24.44
C SER A 281 -16.56 24.94 -23.03
N SER A 282 -15.73 24.28 -22.23
CA SER A 282 -15.47 24.71 -20.85
C SER A 282 -13.99 24.87 -20.66
N LYS A 283 -13.58 25.89 -19.90
CA LYS A 283 -12.18 26.20 -19.66
C LYS A 283 -11.96 26.46 -18.18
N THR A 284 -10.95 25.81 -17.62
CA THR A 284 -10.47 26.05 -16.27
C THR A 284 -9.07 26.64 -16.36
N SER A 285 -8.84 27.76 -15.69
CA SER A 285 -7.53 28.40 -15.58
C SER A 285 -6.95 28.19 -14.19
N MET A 286 -5.64 28.02 -14.13
CA MET A 286 -4.88 27.73 -12.92
C MET A 286 -3.72 28.72 -12.79
N VAL A 287 -3.52 29.21 -11.58
CA VAL A 287 -2.44 30.14 -11.22
C VAL A 287 -1.63 29.48 -10.12
N TYR A 288 -0.31 29.60 -10.21
CA TYR A 288 0.64 28.96 -9.29
C TYR A 288 1.44 30.02 -8.53
N HIS A 289 1.98 29.63 -7.38
CA HIS A 289 3.02 30.40 -6.71
C HIS A 289 4.33 30.36 -7.52
N SER A 290 5.08 31.45 -7.48
CA SER A 290 6.31 31.63 -8.27
C SER A 290 7.52 30.85 -7.74
N ASP A 291 7.45 30.38 -6.50
CA ASP A 291 8.55 29.80 -5.72
C ASP A 291 8.56 28.26 -5.69
N GLY A 292 7.40 27.61 -5.75
CA GLY A 292 7.30 26.16 -5.54
C GLY A 292 6.35 25.39 -6.46
N GLY A 293 5.71 26.06 -7.42
CA GLY A 293 4.74 25.39 -8.31
C GLY A 293 3.48 24.88 -7.62
N LEU A 294 3.22 25.31 -6.39
CA LEU A 294 1.98 25.06 -5.68
C LEU A 294 0.84 25.82 -6.34
N LEU A 295 -0.30 25.15 -6.54
CA LEU A 295 -1.48 25.74 -7.14
C LEU A 295 -2.04 26.80 -6.19
N LYS A 296 -2.01 28.07 -6.60
CA LYS A 296 -2.55 29.18 -5.81
C LYS A 296 -4.05 29.32 -6.00
N GLN A 297 -4.51 29.16 -7.23
CA GLN A 297 -5.89 29.44 -7.60
C GLN A 297 -6.33 28.59 -8.79
N SER A 298 -7.57 28.11 -8.75
CA SER A 298 -8.26 27.51 -9.90
C SER A 298 -9.56 28.26 -10.16
N ARG A 299 -9.88 28.50 -11.42
CA ARG A 299 -11.10 29.20 -11.84
C ARG A 299 -11.73 28.56 -13.05
N ASP A 300 -13.01 28.23 -12.94
CA ASP A 300 -13.85 27.88 -14.07
C ASP A 300 -14.34 29.14 -14.80
N GLN A 301 -14.08 29.23 -16.10
CA GLN A 301 -14.42 30.42 -16.89
C GLN A 301 -15.89 30.49 -17.29
N ALA A 302 -16.60 29.36 -17.32
CA ALA A 302 -18.00 29.31 -17.70
C ALA A 302 -18.92 29.62 -16.50
N THR A 303 -18.63 29.04 -15.34
CA THR A 303 -19.42 29.26 -14.11
C THR A 303 -18.92 30.44 -13.30
N GLY A 304 -17.66 30.87 -13.50
CA GLY A 304 -16.99 31.88 -12.68
C GLY A 304 -16.53 31.36 -11.32
N GLU A 305 -16.74 30.08 -11.04
CA GLU A 305 -16.38 29.40 -9.79
C GLU A 305 -14.86 29.46 -9.58
N GLN A 306 -14.44 29.89 -8.39
CA GLN A 306 -13.03 30.02 -8.04
C GLN A 306 -12.73 29.33 -6.71
N PHE A 307 -11.57 28.69 -6.67
CA PHE A 307 -10.95 28.13 -5.48
C PHE A 307 -9.58 28.77 -5.27
N ASP A 308 -9.33 29.23 -4.06
CA ASP A 308 -8.04 29.74 -3.60
C ASP A 308 -7.44 28.76 -2.58
N PHE A 309 -6.17 28.45 -2.74
CA PHE A 309 -5.45 27.48 -1.92
C PHE A 309 -4.40 28.21 -1.08
N SER A 310 -4.33 27.87 0.20
CA SER A 310 -3.34 28.43 1.13
C SER A 310 -2.44 27.32 1.66
N TYR A 311 -1.18 27.67 1.90
CA TYR A 311 -0.15 26.74 2.35
C TYR A 311 0.63 27.34 3.52
N ASP A 312 1.21 26.49 4.34
CA ASP A 312 2.21 26.91 5.33
C ASP A 312 3.61 27.06 4.69
N GLU A 313 4.60 27.42 5.52
CA GLU A 313 5.99 27.62 5.07
C GLU A 313 6.67 26.33 4.56
N PHE A 314 6.11 25.16 4.85
CA PHE A 314 6.61 23.86 4.38
C PHE A 314 5.87 23.37 3.13
N GLY A 315 4.97 24.19 2.57
CA GLY A 315 4.20 23.85 1.38
C GLY A 315 3.01 22.91 1.63
N ARG A 316 2.59 22.72 2.89
CA ARG A 316 1.42 21.89 3.23
C ARG A 316 0.15 22.72 3.12
N ALA A 317 -0.88 22.18 2.49
CA ALA A 317 -2.16 22.88 2.33
C ALA A 317 -2.82 23.12 3.70
N THR A 318 -3.22 24.35 3.98
CA THR A 318 -3.84 24.76 5.26
C THR A 318 -5.29 25.21 5.10
N ALA A 319 -5.68 25.69 3.92
CA ALA A 319 -7.06 26.07 3.63
C ALA A 319 -7.38 26.01 2.13
N ILE A 320 -8.66 25.76 1.83
CA ILE A 320 -9.25 25.91 0.50
C ILE A 320 -10.46 26.81 0.65
N GLN A 321 -10.44 27.96 -0.04
CA GLN A 321 -11.54 28.92 -0.02
C GLN A 321 -12.25 28.92 -1.36
N HIS A 322 -13.57 28.74 -1.32
CA HIS A 322 -14.42 28.82 -2.49
C HIS A 322 -15.03 30.23 -2.63
N SER A 323 -15.21 30.71 -3.87
CA SER A 323 -15.73 32.06 -4.16
C SER A 323 -17.18 32.30 -3.71
N SER A 324 -17.95 31.25 -3.42
CA SER A 324 -19.26 31.41 -2.77
C SER A 324 -19.09 31.53 -1.25
N PRO A 325 -19.55 32.62 -0.61
CA PRO A 325 -19.35 32.89 0.82
C PRO A 325 -20.06 31.90 1.78
N ARG A 326 -20.72 30.87 1.26
CA ARG A 326 -21.46 29.87 2.05
C ARG A 326 -20.68 28.60 2.41
N LEU A 327 -19.46 28.40 1.90
CA LEU A 327 -18.70 27.16 2.12
C LEU A 327 -17.17 27.40 2.21
N PRO A 328 -16.63 27.95 3.31
CA PRO A 328 -15.23 27.70 3.64
C PRO A 328 -15.12 26.26 4.15
N ALA A 329 -14.57 25.35 3.34
CA ALA A 329 -14.20 24.03 3.82
C ALA A 329 -12.86 24.15 4.55
N GLN A 330 -12.84 23.89 5.86
CA GLN A 330 -11.58 23.63 6.55
C GLN A 330 -11.00 22.34 5.96
N VAL A 331 -9.74 22.38 5.53
CA VAL A 331 -9.04 21.17 5.10
C VAL A 331 -8.70 20.39 6.36
N GLU A 332 -9.53 19.42 6.71
CA GLU A 332 -9.19 18.45 7.74
C GLU A 332 -8.34 17.37 7.06
N CYS A 333 -7.02 17.40 7.27
CA CYS A 333 -6.14 16.32 6.86
C CYS A 333 -6.46 15.07 7.69
N ARG A 334 -7.47 14.29 7.27
CA ARG A 334 -7.73 12.97 7.82
C ARG A 334 -6.81 11.96 7.14
N LEU A 335 -5.63 11.78 7.70
CA LEU A 335 -4.90 10.52 7.51
C LEU A 335 -5.82 9.39 8.03
N ASN A 336 -6.32 8.54 7.12
CA ASN A 336 -7.06 7.29 7.34
C ASN A 336 -8.59 7.25 7.15
N GLN A 337 -9.24 8.16 6.40
CA GLN A 337 -10.64 7.95 5.98
C GLN A 337 -10.87 8.33 4.51
N LEU A 338 -10.91 7.32 3.64
CA LEU A 338 -11.41 7.42 2.27
C LEU A 338 -12.95 7.47 2.30
N ASP A 339 -13.54 8.66 2.34
CA ASP A 339 -14.98 8.83 2.06
C ASP A 339 -15.19 9.07 0.56
N THR A 340 -15.53 8.00 -0.17
CA THR A 340 -15.80 8.00 -1.62
C THR A 340 -17.21 8.47 -1.97
N SER A 341 -17.79 9.45 -1.26
CA SER A 341 -19.17 9.88 -1.52
C SER A 341 -19.33 11.40 -1.57
N SER A 342 -18.80 12.04 -2.61
CA SER A 342 -19.44 13.21 -3.22
C SER A 342 -18.82 13.47 -4.58
N TYR A 343 -19.58 14.09 -5.49
CA TYR A 343 -19.26 14.34 -6.91
C TYR A 343 -19.61 13.24 -7.91
N ALA A 344 -20.89 12.85 -7.89
CA ALA A 344 -21.58 12.37 -9.08
C ALA A 344 -22.67 13.37 -9.48
N SER A 345 -22.45 14.18 -10.52
CA SER A 345 -23.54 14.66 -11.41
C SER A 345 -23.03 15.53 -12.57
N SER A 346 -22.86 14.89 -13.72
CA SER A 346 -23.24 15.34 -15.08
C SER A 346 -22.26 14.74 -16.10
N MET A 347 -22.75 14.36 -17.29
CA MET A 347 -21.92 13.74 -18.34
C MET A 347 -20.74 14.62 -18.81
N ASN A 348 -20.75 15.93 -18.55
CA ASN A 348 -19.60 16.82 -18.78
C ASN A 348 -18.49 16.66 -17.73
N GLY A 349 -18.81 16.10 -16.56
CA GLY A 349 -17.85 15.78 -15.51
C GLY A 349 -16.94 14.60 -15.85
N PHE A 350 -17.37 13.67 -16.71
CA PHE A 350 -16.61 12.46 -17.00
C PHE A 350 -15.29 12.76 -17.75
N ILE A 351 -15.33 13.69 -18.72
CA ILE A 351 -14.12 14.11 -19.46
C ILE A 351 -13.19 14.94 -18.55
N ARG A 352 -13.74 15.80 -17.70
CA ARG A 352 -12.96 16.58 -16.71
C ARG A 352 -12.30 15.70 -15.67
N GLN A 353 -13.01 14.70 -15.16
CA GLN A 353 -12.53 13.77 -14.14
C GLN A 353 -11.44 12.86 -14.74
N GLN A 354 -11.61 12.38 -15.96
CA GLN A 354 -10.57 11.59 -16.64
C GLN A 354 -9.31 12.39 -16.99
N CYS A 355 -9.44 13.67 -17.35
CA CYS A 355 -8.28 14.53 -17.59
C CYS A 355 -7.58 14.95 -16.28
N ALA A 356 -8.35 15.24 -15.22
CA ALA A 356 -7.80 15.63 -13.92
C ALA A 356 -7.09 14.46 -13.22
N SER A 357 -7.66 13.25 -13.26
CA SER A 357 -7.03 12.06 -12.68
C SER A 357 -5.74 11.63 -13.39
N LEU A 358 -5.56 11.96 -14.68
CA LEU A 358 -4.32 11.69 -15.41
C LEU A 358 -3.19 12.68 -15.08
N ILE A 359 -3.52 13.94 -14.74
CA ILE A 359 -2.52 14.98 -14.43
C ILE A 359 -1.92 14.77 -13.04
N VAL A 360 -2.64 14.14 -12.11
CA VAL A 360 -2.12 13.78 -10.77
C VAL A 360 -1.18 12.56 -10.82
N ALA A 361 -1.12 11.87 -11.97
CA ALA A 361 -0.30 10.67 -12.16
C ALA A 361 1.02 10.91 -12.94
N GLU A 362 1.36 12.16 -13.29
CA GLU A 362 2.66 12.55 -13.89
C GLU A 362 3.61 13.18 -12.86
#